data_AF-A4XK89-F1
#
_entry.id   AF-A4XK89-F1
#
_cell.length_a   1.000
_cell.length_b   1.000
_cell.length_c   1.000
_cell.angle_alpha   90.00
_cell.angle_beta   90.00
_cell.angle_gamma   90.00
#
_symmetry.space_group_name_H-M   'P 1'
#
loop_
_entity.id
_entity.type
_entity.pdbx_description
1 polymer ?
#
loop_
_entity_poly.entity_id
_entity_poly.type
_entity_poly.pdbx_seq_one_letter_code
_entity_poly.pdbx_strand_id
1 'polypeptide(L)'
;MKRIDLVQQNIDEVIKQIFSIAIDILGGPRKLVEYKRLTWLASLMEAIFVIYLHSEENQSADEIAEFLGISTQTTKAILQSKPEYAKSKLKSGDSAEKTHIAGGIAKLAYKTWKESQSGK
;
A
#
# COMPACT_ATOMS: atom_id res chain seq x y z
N MET A 1 12.19 19.72 15.41
CA MET A 1 10.85 19.71 14.79
C MET A 1 10.91 20.00 13.30
N LYS A 2 11.23 21.22 12.83
CA LYS A 2 11.17 21.59 11.39
C LYS A 2 11.72 20.59 10.35
N ARG A 3 12.84 19.90 10.62
CA ARG A 3 13.44 18.94 9.67
C ARG A 3 12.62 17.65 9.55
N ILE A 4 12.04 17.18 10.65
CA ILE A 4 11.20 15.97 10.70
C ILE A 4 9.89 16.24 9.95
N ASP A 5 9.30 17.43 10.15
CA ASP A 5 8.07 17.83 9.45
C ASP A 5 8.28 17.94 7.92
N LEU A 6 9.44 18.43 7.46
CA LEU A 6 9.79 18.50 6.04
C LEU A 6 10.03 17.12 5.41
N VAL A 7 10.64 16.19 6.14
CA VAL A 7 10.81 14.79 5.70
C VAL A 7 9.44 14.11 5.60
N GLN A 8 8.56 14.32 6.57
CA GLN A 8 7.18 13.84 6.51
C GLN A 8 6.39 14.41 5.31
N GLN A 9 6.52 15.72 5.01
CA GLN A 9 5.88 16.31 3.84
C GLN A 9 6.34 15.69 2.51
N ASN A 10 7.62 15.31 2.40
CA ASN A 10 8.12 14.63 1.21
C ASN A 10 7.57 13.19 1.09
N ILE A 11 7.54 12.47 2.22
CA ILE A 11 6.96 11.12 2.27
C ILE A 11 5.48 11.18 1.87
N ASP A 12 4.69 12.10 2.40
CA ASP A 12 3.26 12.22 2.09
C ASP A 12 3.00 12.44 0.59
N GLU A 13 3.83 13.23 -0.08
CA GLU A 13 3.71 13.43 -1.54
C GLU A 13 4.03 12.16 -2.32
N VAL A 14 5.03 11.39 -1.90
CA VAL A 14 5.32 10.08 -2.52
C VAL A 14 4.19 9.09 -2.26
N ILE A 15 3.69 9.03 -1.03
CA ILE A 15 2.58 8.16 -0.63
C ILE A 15 1.32 8.50 -1.45
N LYS A 16 1.01 9.79 -1.66
CA LYS A 16 -0.10 10.22 -2.54
C LYS A 16 0.07 9.75 -3.98
N GLN A 17 1.29 9.80 -4.53
CA GLN A 17 1.57 9.29 -5.88
C GLN A 17 1.31 7.78 -5.96
N ILE A 18 1.84 7.01 -5.01
CA ILE A 18 1.63 5.56 -4.95
C ILE A 18 0.13 5.25 -4.77
N PHE A 19 -0.57 5.99 -3.93
CA PHE A 19 -2.00 5.84 -3.72
C PHE A 19 -2.80 6.12 -5.01
N SER A 20 -2.45 7.16 -5.76
CA SER A 20 -3.09 7.44 -7.06
C SER A 20 -2.93 6.26 -8.03
N ILE A 21 -1.72 5.69 -8.12
CA ILE A 21 -1.47 4.51 -8.95
C ILE A 21 -2.30 3.31 -8.46
N ALA A 22 -2.44 3.13 -7.14
CA ALA A 22 -3.28 2.07 -6.58
C ALA A 22 -4.75 2.24 -6.97
N ILE A 23 -5.26 3.47 -6.98
CA ILE A 23 -6.62 3.77 -7.46
C ILE A 23 -6.77 3.42 -8.94
N ASP A 24 -5.80 3.76 -9.78
CA ASP A 24 -5.84 3.41 -11.20
C ASP A 24 -5.84 1.90 -11.42
N ILE A 25 -5.03 1.15 -10.66
CA ILE A 25 -5.02 -0.32 -10.66
C ILE A 25 -6.39 -0.91 -10.28
N LEU A 26 -7.10 -0.26 -9.35
CA LEU A 26 -8.45 -0.65 -8.92
C LEU A 26 -9.55 -0.25 -9.93
N GLY A 27 -9.20 0.32 -11.07
CA GLY A 27 -10.15 0.73 -12.11
C GLY A 27 -10.57 2.19 -12.03
N GLY A 28 -9.85 3.01 -11.26
CA GLY A 28 -10.08 4.44 -11.15
C GLY A 28 -11.25 4.82 -10.23
N PRO A 29 -11.46 6.13 -9.99
CA PRO A 29 -12.40 6.63 -8.99
C PRO A 29 -13.85 6.19 -9.21
N ARG A 30 -14.29 6.03 -10.48
CA ARG A 30 -15.64 5.54 -10.78
C ARG A 30 -15.85 4.11 -10.28
N LYS A 31 -14.86 3.24 -10.46
CA LYS A 31 -14.93 1.86 -9.98
C LYS A 31 -14.95 1.80 -8.44
N LEU A 32 -14.29 2.75 -7.78
CA LEU A 32 -14.31 2.84 -6.32
C LEU A 32 -15.71 3.05 -5.74
N VAL A 33 -16.53 3.86 -6.41
CA VAL A 33 -17.93 4.12 -6.01
C VAL A 33 -18.73 2.81 -5.99
N GLU A 34 -18.39 1.84 -6.83
CA GLU A 34 -19.05 0.54 -6.89
C GLU A 34 -18.68 -0.37 -5.71
N TYR A 35 -17.56 -0.15 -5.01
CA TYR A 35 -17.09 -1.03 -3.94
C TYR A 35 -17.89 -0.93 -2.62
N LYS A 36 -18.94 -0.09 -2.55
CA LYS A 36 -20.00 0.05 -1.52
C LYS A 36 -19.60 0.14 -0.02
N ARG A 37 -18.36 -0.17 0.38
CA ARG A 37 -17.84 -0.07 1.75
C ARG A 37 -16.52 0.69 1.73
N LEU A 38 -16.33 1.66 2.62
CA LEU A 38 -15.15 2.54 2.67
C LEU A 38 -14.01 2.03 3.57
N THR A 39 -14.21 0.90 4.26
CA THR A 39 -13.22 0.37 5.21
C THR A 39 -11.92 -0.09 4.55
N TRP A 40 -11.90 -0.32 3.23
CA TRP A 40 -10.69 -0.74 2.53
C TRP A 40 -9.72 0.41 2.23
N LEU A 41 -10.17 1.67 2.28
CA LEU A 41 -9.33 2.82 1.93
C LEU A 41 -8.24 3.07 2.96
N ALA A 42 -8.61 3.04 4.25
CA ALA A 42 -7.67 3.16 5.36
C ALA A 42 -6.64 2.01 5.33
N SER A 43 -7.10 0.77 5.17
CA SER A 43 -6.20 -0.39 5.05
C SER A 43 -5.28 -0.35 3.83
N LEU A 44 -5.73 0.24 2.72
CA LEU A 44 -4.87 0.47 1.55
C LEU A 44 -3.79 1.51 1.86
N MET A 45 -4.15 2.61 2.53
CA MET A 45 -3.19 3.63 2.92
C MET A 45 -2.15 3.08 3.90
N GLU A 46 -2.59 2.36 4.94
CA GLU A 46 -1.71 1.63 5.87
C GLU A 46 -0.74 0.72 5.11
N ALA A 47 -1.25 -0.06 4.16
CA ALA A 47 -0.42 -0.96 3.38
C ALA A 47 0.61 -0.22 2.51
N ILE A 48 0.27 0.94 1.95
CA ILE A 48 1.21 1.76 1.18
C ILE A 48 2.33 2.31 2.09
N PHE A 49 1.98 2.82 3.28
CA PHE A 49 2.98 3.23 4.27
C PHE A 49 3.91 2.07 4.65
N VAL A 50 3.35 0.89 4.97
CA VAL A 50 4.16 -0.29 5.32
C VAL A 50 5.16 -0.63 4.21
N ILE A 51 4.71 -0.66 2.95
CA ILE A 51 5.58 -1.02 1.81
C ILE A 51 6.65 0.05 1.57
N TYR A 52 6.29 1.34 1.61
CA TYR A 52 7.23 2.44 1.42
C TYR A 52 8.29 2.48 2.52
N LEU A 53 7.88 2.50 3.78
CA LEU A 53 8.79 2.59 4.93
C LEU A 53 9.76 1.39 4.99
N HIS A 54 9.28 0.20 4.65
CA HIS A 54 10.15 -0.96 4.59
C HIS A 54 11.17 -0.87 3.45
N SER A 55 10.75 -0.41 2.27
CA SER A 55 11.56 -0.49 1.05
C SER A 55 12.49 0.71 0.86
N GLU A 56 12.06 1.91 1.24
CA GLU A 56 12.82 3.16 1.02
C GLU A 56 13.55 3.60 2.30
N GLU A 57 12.94 3.40 3.47
CA GLU A 57 13.49 3.86 4.75
C GLU A 57 14.19 2.73 5.54
N ASN A 58 14.21 1.50 4.99
CA ASN A 58 14.79 0.29 5.61
C ASN A 58 14.24 -0.03 7.01
N GLN A 59 13.02 0.40 7.34
CA GLN A 59 12.42 0.11 8.64
C GLN A 59 12.00 -1.37 8.73
N SER A 60 12.15 -1.94 9.92
CA SER A 60 11.70 -3.27 10.27
C SER A 60 10.19 -3.34 10.47
N ALA A 61 9.62 -4.55 10.45
CA ALA A 61 8.19 -4.74 10.68
C ALA A 61 7.72 -4.26 12.07
N ASP A 62 8.58 -4.32 13.08
CA ASP A 62 8.26 -3.88 14.45
C ASP A 62 8.28 -2.35 14.56
N GLU A 63 9.28 -1.68 13.99
CA GLU A 63 9.34 -0.21 13.94
C GLU A 63 8.16 0.39 13.18
N ILE A 64 7.77 -0.22 12.06
CA ILE A 64 6.62 0.20 11.26
C ILE A 64 5.31 -0.01 12.03
N ALA A 65 5.19 -1.13 12.76
CA ALA A 65 4.02 -1.43 13.57
C ALA A 65 3.83 -0.39 14.68
N GLU A 66 4.91 -0.06 15.39
CA GLU A 66 4.92 0.99 16.41
C GLU A 66 4.58 2.36 15.80
N PHE A 67 5.19 2.72 14.68
CA PHE A 67 4.97 3.99 14.00
C PHE A 67 3.51 4.19 13.55
N LEU A 68 2.90 3.15 12.98
CA LEU A 68 1.53 3.21 12.45
C LEU A 68 0.45 2.88 13.49
N GLY A 69 0.83 2.41 14.68
CA GLY A 69 -0.12 1.96 15.70
C GLY A 69 -0.89 0.70 15.29
N ILE A 70 -0.29 -0.17 14.47
CA ILE A 70 -0.86 -1.46 14.04
C ILE A 70 -0.08 -2.62 14.66
N SER A 71 -0.59 -3.85 14.55
CA SER A 71 0.16 -5.01 15.06
C SER A 71 1.31 -5.39 14.13
N THR A 72 2.43 -5.87 14.70
CA THR A 72 3.53 -6.49 13.93
C THR A 72 3.02 -7.60 12.99
N GLN A 73 2.03 -8.37 13.41
CA GLN A 73 1.43 -9.42 12.60
C GLN A 73 0.76 -8.84 11.34
N THR A 74 0.04 -7.72 11.47
CA THR A 74 -0.57 -7.00 10.35
C THR A 74 0.52 -6.51 9.38
N THR A 75 1.58 -5.89 9.91
CA THR A 75 2.72 -5.44 9.10
C THR A 75 3.35 -6.59 8.33
N LYS A 76 3.64 -7.71 8.99
CA LYS A 76 4.18 -8.93 8.34
C LYS A 76 3.23 -9.49 7.28
N ALA A 77 1.92 -9.52 7.53
CA ALA A 77 0.93 -9.98 6.56
C ALA A 77 0.89 -9.08 5.31
N ILE A 78 1.05 -7.77 5.46
CA ILE A 78 1.18 -6.82 4.34
C ILE A 78 2.48 -7.09 3.59
N LEU A 79 3.62 -7.18 4.28
CA LEU A 79 4.94 -7.42 3.68
C LEU A 79 5.02 -8.77 2.97
N GLN A 80 4.29 -9.79 3.43
CA GLN A 80 4.23 -11.12 2.81
C GLN A 80 3.13 -11.26 1.75
N SER A 81 2.32 -10.22 1.54
CA SER A 81 1.20 -10.27 0.60
C SER A 81 1.66 -10.58 -0.83
N LYS A 82 0.80 -11.26 -1.58
CA LYS A 82 1.07 -11.78 -2.92
C LYS A 82 0.20 -11.04 -3.94
N PRO A 83 0.78 -10.13 -4.74
CA PRO A 83 0.05 -9.31 -5.69
C PRO A 83 -0.91 -10.06 -6.63
N GLU A 84 -0.49 -11.21 -7.12
CA GLU A 84 -1.24 -12.09 -8.02
C GLU A 84 -2.55 -12.58 -7.40
N TYR A 85 -2.53 -12.94 -6.11
CA TYR A 85 -3.72 -13.40 -5.40
C TYR A 85 -4.65 -12.24 -5.01
N ALA A 86 -4.09 -11.04 -4.74
CA ALA A 86 -4.90 -9.85 -4.53
C ALA A 86 -5.67 -9.46 -5.80
N LYS A 87 -5.02 -9.51 -6.97
CA LYS A 87 -5.69 -9.29 -8.27
C LYS A 87 -6.75 -10.34 -8.55
N SER A 88 -6.47 -11.62 -8.30
CA SER A 88 -7.45 -12.69 -8.45
C SER A 88 -8.68 -12.41 -7.61
N LYS A 89 -8.51 -12.18 -6.30
CA LYS A 89 -9.61 -11.97 -5.37
C LYS A 89 -10.48 -10.76 -5.73
N LEU A 90 -9.88 -9.67 -6.24
CA LEU A 90 -10.62 -8.50 -6.69
C LEU A 90 -11.42 -8.73 -7.98
N LYS A 91 -10.96 -9.62 -8.87
CA LYS A 91 -11.61 -9.90 -10.15
C LYS A 91 -12.68 -10.98 -10.06
N SER A 92 -12.40 -12.08 -9.37
CA SER A 92 -13.26 -13.26 -9.32
C SER A 92 -13.96 -13.47 -7.99
N GLY A 93 -13.66 -12.66 -6.96
CA GLY A 93 -14.13 -12.89 -5.59
C GLY A 93 -13.34 -13.97 -4.82
N ASP A 94 -12.60 -14.81 -5.55
CA ASP A 94 -11.86 -15.96 -5.03
C ASP A 94 -10.36 -15.88 -5.33
N SER A 95 -9.55 -16.51 -4.48
CA SER A 95 -8.10 -16.66 -4.67
C SER A 95 -7.62 -18.03 -4.18
N ALA A 96 -6.60 -18.58 -4.84
CA ALA A 96 -6.00 -19.87 -4.50
C ALA A 96 -5.38 -19.89 -3.09
N GLU A 97 -4.92 -18.74 -2.59
CA GLU A 97 -4.39 -18.59 -1.24
C GLU A 97 -4.98 -17.36 -0.53
N LYS A 98 -4.93 -17.38 0.80
CA LYS A 98 -5.24 -16.20 1.63
C LYS A 98 -4.11 -15.18 1.48
N THR A 99 -4.46 -13.95 1.13
CA THR A 99 -3.50 -12.84 1.07
C THR A 99 -4.14 -11.55 1.57
N HIS A 100 -3.30 -10.63 2.06
CA HIS A 100 -3.75 -9.28 2.39
C HIS A 100 -4.00 -8.50 1.09
N ILE A 101 -5.27 -8.29 0.73
CA ILE A 101 -5.66 -7.69 -0.56
C ILE A 101 -5.05 -6.30 -0.72
N ALA A 102 -5.21 -5.43 0.27
CA ALA A 102 -4.64 -4.09 0.28
C ALA A 102 -3.10 -4.11 0.19
N GLY A 103 -2.46 -5.12 0.80
CA GLY A 103 -1.01 -5.31 0.71
C GLY A 103 -0.56 -5.66 -0.70
N GLY A 104 -1.27 -6.57 -1.36
CA GLY A 104 -0.97 -6.96 -2.73
C GLY A 104 -1.16 -5.80 -3.72
N ILE A 105 -2.20 -4.99 -3.53
CA ILE A 105 -2.41 -3.76 -4.32
C ILE A 105 -1.33 -2.72 -4.05
N ALA A 106 -0.99 -2.46 -2.78
CA ALA A 106 0.08 -1.53 -2.41
C ALA A 106 1.42 -1.91 -3.03
N LYS A 107 1.79 -3.20 -3.04
CA LYS A 107 3.00 -3.69 -3.70
C LYS A 107 3.03 -3.43 -5.19
N LEU A 108 1.89 -3.60 -5.88
CA LEU A 108 1.79 -3.32 -7.31
C LEU A 108 1.97 -1.83 -7.58
N ALA A 109 1.28 -1.00 -6.82
CA ALA A 109 1.35 0.45 -6.96
C ALA A 109 2.76 0.97 -6.68
N TYR A 110 3.39 0.50 -5.60
CA TYR A 110 4.78 0.83 -5.27
C TYR A 110 5.74 0.40 -6.37
N LYS A 111 5.59 -0.82 -6.91
CA LYS A 111 6.43 -1.30 -8.01
C LYS A 111 6.32 -0.38 -9.24
N THR A 112 5.10 -0.05 -9.65
CA THR A 112 4.86 0.87 -10.79
C THR A 112 5.40 2.27 -10.51
N TRP A 113 5.25 2.78 -9.29
CA TRP A 113 5.87 4.05 -8.88
C TRP A 113 7.40 3.98 -9.01
N LYS A 114 8.04 2.95 -8.46
CA LYS A 114 9.50 2.79 -8.49
C LYS A 114 10.02 2.71 -9.93
N GLU A 115 9.35 1.95 -10.79
CA GLU A 115 9.65 1.87 -12.23
C GLU A 115 9.53 3.24 -12.92
N SER A 116 8.54 4.07 -12.55
CA SER A 116 8.38 5.42 -13.10
C SER A 116 9.47 6.41 -12.66
N GLN A 117 10.14 6.15 -11.53
CA GLN A 117 11.28 6.95 -11.08
C GLN A 117 12.58 6.56 -11.78
N SER A 118 12.76 5.27 -12.10
CA SER A 118 13.96 4.75 -12.79
C SER A 118 14.01 5.06 -14.29
N GLY A 119 12.87 5.44 -14.89
CA GLY A 119 12.76 5.83 -16.30
C GLY A 119 12.86 7.34 -16.54
N LYS A 120 13.18 8.14 -15.52
CA LYS A 120 13.46 9.58 -15.58
C LYS A 120 14.95 9.84 -15.37
#